data_AF-A0A822F0E3-F1
#
_entry.id   AF-A0A822F0E3-F1
#
_cell.length_a   1.000
_cell.length_b   1.000
_cell.length_c   1.000
_cell.angle_alpha   90.00
_cell.angle_beta   90.00
_cell.angle_gamma   90.00
#
_symmetry.space_group_name_H-M   'P 1'
#
loop_
_entity.id
_entity.type
_entity.pdbx_description
1 polymer ?
#
loop_
_entity_poly.entity_id
_entity_poly.type
_entity_poly.pdbx_seq_one_letter_code
_entity_poly.pdbx_strand_id
1 'polypeptide(L)'
;MASNKVILDVGGEKYTTSVDTLTAREKNTFFTELFARQWQLERDPKDDSIFIDRNGKLFAYILEYLRTGSVPNSVKNDESLRQSLVVEADYFRLQSLQNMLAKPTFPGTTLLESYQHKEKLNEFYGTPDQQWELIYKASRDGYEAKHFHAKCNGKGPTMTILQSTDKFLFGGYTTVPWSSVVSVKRDPQAFLFTLINPHDIPPT
;
A
#
# COMPACT_ATOMS: atom_id res chain seq x y z
N MET A 1 13.24 -37.17 8.69
CA MET A 1 12.30 -36.40 7.84
C MET A 1 13.14 -35.65 6.82
N ALA A 2 12.88 -35.80 5.52
CA ALA A 2 13.68 -35.17 4.48
C ALA A 2 13.63 -33.64 4.65
N SER A 3 14.81 -33.02 4.67
CA SER A 3 14.96 -31.57 4.76
C SER A 3 14.27 -30.92 3.56
N ASN A 4 13.13 -30.23 3.76
CA ASN A 4 12.40 -29.50 2.71
C ASN A 4 13.12 -28.19 2.30
N LYS A 5 14.44 -28.16 2.47
CA LYS A 5 15.32 -27.02 2.30
C LYS A 5 15.74 -26.93 0.83
N VAL A 6 15.83 -25.71 0.33
CA VAL A 6 16.28 -25.41 -1.03
C VAL A 6 17.24 -24.23 -1.01
N ILE A 7 18.21 -24.26 -1.92
CA ILE A 7 19.14 -23.17 -2.18
C ILE A 7 18.72 -22.53 -3.51
N LEU A 8 18.55 -21.22 -3.51
CA LEU A 8 18.27 -20.41 -4.70
C LEU A 8 19.48 -19.50 -4.95
N ASP A 9 19.97 -19.46 -6.17
CA ASP A 9 20.92 -18.45 -6.64
C ASP A 9 20.13 -17.43 -7.46
N VAL A 10 19.90 -16.24 -6.91
CA VAL A 10 19.08 -15.21 -7.54
C VAL A 10 19.99 -14.09 -8.03
N GLY A 11 20.38 -14.15 -9.30
CA GLY A 11 21.30 -13.17 -9.91
C GLY A 11 22.66 -13.08 -9.20
N GLY A 12 23.15 -14.17 -8.62
CA GLY A 12 24.41 -14.24 -7.86
C GLY A 12 24.27 -14.18 -6.34
N GLU A 13 23.08 -13.84 -5.81
CA GLU A 13 22.80 -13.81 -4.37
C GLU A 13 22.20 -15.15 -3.92
N LYS A 14 22.84 -15.83 -2.96
CA LYS A 14 22.39 -17.14 -2.49
C LYS A 14 21.43 -17.03 -1.31
N TYR A 15 20.25 -17.62 -1.49
CA TYR A 15 19.22 -17.72 -0.47
C TYR A 15 18.99 -19.18 -0.09
N THR A 16 18.85 -19.41 1.21
CA THR A 16 18.47 -20.71 1.75
C THR A 16 17.11 -20.59 2.43
N THR A 17 16.16 -21.44 2.04
CA THR A 17 14.80 -21.44 2.58
C THR A 17 14.16 -22.83 2.47
N SER A 18 12.86 -22.95 2.72
CA SER A 18 12.09 -24.18 2.50
C SER A 18 11.11 -24.07 1.32
N VAL A 19 10.77 -25.19 0.68
CA VAL A 19 9.71 -25.24 -0.35
C VAL A 19 8.38 -24.79 0.24
N ASP A 20 8.08 -25.12 1.50
CA ASP A 20 6.87 -24.67 2.19
C ASP A 20 6.82 -23.15 2.27
N THR A 21 7.92 -22.48 2.64
CA THR A 21 7.99 -21.01 2.66
C THR A 21 7.66 -20.43 1.28
N LEU A 22 8.18 -21.03 0.20
CA LEU A 22 7.99 -20.54 -1.16
C LEU A 22 6.58 -20.81 -1.72
N THR A 23 5.84 -21.78 -1.17
CA THR A 23 4.60 -22.30 -1.78
C THR A 23 3.35 -22.25 -0.89
N ALA A 24 3.51 -21.97 0.41
CA ALA A 24 2.40 -21.98 1.36
C ALA A 24 1.52 -20.74 1.27
N ARG A 25 2.11 -19.56 1.07
CA ARG A 25 1.41 -18.26 1.22
C ARG A 25 0.44 -17.96 0.09
N GLU A 26 0.90 -18.09 -1.15
CA GLU A 26 0.11 -17.82 -2.33
C GLU A 26 0.14 -19.04 -3.26
N LYS A 27 -0.95 -19.23 -4.00
CA LYS A 27 -1.09 -20.31 -5.01
C LYS A 27 -1.01 -19.72 -6.41
N ASN A 28 -0.67 -20.56 -7.39
CA ASN A 28 -0.50 -20.17 -8.80
C ASN A 28 0.61 -19.11 -9.01
N THR A 29 1.63 -19.16 -8.15
CA THR A 29 2.83 -18.32 -8.22
C THR A 29 3.92 -19.01 -9.05
N PHE A 30 4.95 -18.25 -9.41
CA PHE A 30 6.19 -18.79 -9.97
C PHE A 30 6.71 -19.99 -9.18
N PHE A 31 6.80 -19.88 -7.85
CA PHE A 31 7.35 -20.96 -7.02
C PHE A 31 6.43 -22.17 -6.95
N THR A 32 5.11 -21.99 -6.89
CA THR A 32 4.21 -23.15 -6.87
C THR A 32 4.31 -23.94 -8.16
N GLU A 33 4.48 -23.29 -9.31
CA GLU A 33 4.73 -23.99 -10.57
C GLU A 33 6.13 -24.59 -10.63
N LEU A 34 7.14 -23.85 -10.17
CA LEU A 34 8.53 -24.29 -10.10
C LEU A 34 8.64 -25.64 -9.36
N PHE A 35 7.97 -25.77 -8.21
CA PHE A 35 8.02 -26.98 -7.39
C PHE A 35 6.90 -28.01 -7.69
N ALA A 36 5.83 -27.63 -8.39
CA ALA A 36 4.82 -28.59 -8.88
C ALA A 36 5.39 -29.51 -9.96
N ARG A 37 6.34 -29.03 -10.76
CA ARG A 37 7.01 -29.81 -11.83
C ARG A 37 8.01 -30.87 -11.32
N GLN A 38 8.01 -31.13 -10.01
CA GLN A 38 8.77 -32.20 -9.34
C GLN A 38 10.16 -32.46 -9.96
N TRP A 39 11.13 -31.59 -9.63
CA TRP A 39 12.56 -31.87 -9.75
C TRP A 39 13.16 -31.91 -11.16
N GLN A 40 12.42 -31.52 -12.22
CA GLN A 40 13.01 -31.33 -13.56
C GLN A 40 13.79 -30.00 -13.72
N LEU A 41 14.24 -29.40 -12.63
CA LEU A 41 14.96 -28.14 -12.66
C LEU A 41 16.44 -28.41 -12.80
N GLU A 42 17.09 -27.70 -13.70
CA GLU A 42 18.54 -27.66 -13.75
C GLU A 42 19.05 -27.07 -12.43
N ARG A 43 19.89 -27.84 -11.75
CA ARG A 43 20.54 -27.44 -10.50
C ARG A 43 22.03 -27.29 -10.76
N ASP A 44 22.65 -26.35 -10.07
CA ASP A 44 24.10 -26.22 -10.13
C ASP A 44 24.75 -27.51 -9.58
N PRO A 45 25.59 -28.22 -10.35
CA PRO A 45 26.23 -29.46 -9.91
C PRO A 45 27.15 -29.30 -8.70
N LYS A 46 27.58 -28.08 -8.37
CA LYS A 46 28.53 -27.80 -7.28
C LYS A 46 27.84 -27.69 -5.92
N ASP A 47 26.65 -27.10 -5.87
CA ASP A 47 25.99 -26.78 -4.61
C ASP A 47 24.47 -27.03 -4.59
N ASP A 48 23.92 -27.65 -5.64
CA ASP A 48 22.51 -28.04 -5.76
C ASP A 48 21.53 -26.85 -5.79
N SER A 49 22.04 -25.64 -6.03
CA SER A 49 21.22 -24.42 -6.12
C SER A 49 20.40 -24.35 -7.41
N ILE A 50 19.23 -23.73 -7.32
CA ILE A 50 18.38 -23.41 -8.48
C ILE A 50 18.65 -21.96 -8.87
N PHE A 51 19.08 -21.74 -10.10
CA PHE A 51 19.35 -20.38 -10.61
C PHE A 51 18.07 -19.67 -11.04
N ILE A 52 17.94 -18.42 -10.65
CA ILE A 52 16.86 -17.51 -11.03
C ILE A 52 17.52 -16.20 -11.50
N ASP A 53 17.35 -15.88 -12.78
CA ASP A 53 17.96 -14.69 -13.40
C ASP A 53 17.17 -13.41 -13.06
N ARG A 54 17.18 -13.02 -11.78
CA ARG A 54 16.46 -11.87 -11.22
C ARG A 54 17.33 -11.09 -10.23
N ASN A 55 16.81 -9.96 -9.75
CA ASN A 55 17.52 -9.13 -8.78
C ASN A 55 17.53 -9.77 -7.38
N GLY A 56 18.67 -10.37 -7.00
CA GLY A 56 18.85 -11.00 -5.70
C GLY A 56 18.59 -10.09 -4.50
N LYS A 57 19.04 -8.83 -4.54
CA LYS A 57 18.83 -7.90 -3.41
C LYS A 57 17.35 -7.63 -3.14
N LEU A 58 16.54 -7.51 -4.19
CA LEU A 58 15.09 -7.33 -4.06
C LEU A 58 14.40 -8.64 -3.64
N PHE A 59 14.95 -9.78 -4.04
CA PHE A 59 14.45 -11.09 -3.61
C PHE A 59 14.45 -11.27 -2.10
N ALA A 60 15.35 -10.62 -1.36
CA ALA A 60 15.31 -10.61 0.10
C ALA A 60 13.94 -10.15 0.65
N TYR A 61 13.34 -9.11 0.05
CA TYR A 61 12.01 -8.63 0.45
C TYR A 61 10.88 -9.56 0.00
N ILE A 62 11.01 -10.19 -1.18
CA ILE A 62 10.07 -11.23 -1.64
C ILE A 62 10.06 -12.39 -0.64
N LEU A 63 11.24 -12.85 -0.24
CA LEU A 63 11.39 -13.97 0.69
C LEU A 63 10.88 -13.62 2.09
N GLU A 64 11.10 -12.38 2.55
CA GLU A 64 10.57 -11.90 3.82
C GLU A 64 9.04 -11.80 3.81
N TYR A 65 8.46 -11.33 2.71
CA TYR A 65 7.02 -11.38 2.50
C TYR A 65 6.48 -12.80 2.54
N LEU A 66 7.12 -13.75 1.85
CA LEU A 66 6.71 -15.16 1.86
C LEU A 66 6.77 -15.77 3.27
N ARG A 67 7.73 -15.36 4.10
CA ARG A 67 7.83 -15.79 5.51
C ARG A 67 6.78 -15.15 6.41
N THR A 68 6.62 -13.84 6.37
CA THR A 68 5.85 -13.09 7.38
C THR A 68 4.47 -12.65 6.91
N GLY A 69 4.30 -12.48 5.60
CA GLY A 69 3.10 -11.89 5.00
C GLY A 69 3.13 -10.37 4.94
N SER A 70 4.27 -9.75 5.24
CA SER A 70 4.43 -8.30 5.30
C SER A 70 5.73 -7.85 4.64
N VAL A 71 5.79 -6.58 4.25
CA VAL A 71 7.03 -5.92 3.83
C VAL A 71 7.46 -4.87 4.86
N PRO A 72 8.77 -4.62 5.03
CA PRO A 72 9.26 -3.58 5.92
C PRO A 72 8.71 -2.18 5.58
N ASN A 73 8.53 -1.31 6.57
CA ASN A 73 8.12 0.07 6.36
C ASN A 73 9.10 0.87 5.49
N SER A 74 10.39 0.50 5.47
CA SER A 74 11.39 1.08 4.56
C SER A 74 11.00 0.90 3.09
N VAL A 75 10.41 -0.24 2.71
CA VAL A 75 9.87 -0.48 1.37
C VAL A 75 8.65 0.39 1.11
N LYS A 76 7.75 0.52 2.09
CA LYS A 76 6.52 1.34 1.93
C LYS A 76 6.84 2.82 1.73
N ASN A 77 7.91 3.32 2.35
CA ASN A 77 8.30 4.73 2.36
C ASN A 77 9.25 5.13 1.23
N ASP A 78 9.94 4.17 0.62
CA ASP A 78 10.82 4.41 -0.53
C ASP A 78 10.09 4.06 -1.84
N GLU A 79 9.72 5.09 -2.60
CA GLU A 79 8.97 4.91 -3.85
C GLU A 79 9.76 4.16 -4.91
N SER A 80 11.06 4.43 -5.04
CA SER A 80 11.91 3.78 -6.04
C SER A 80 12.06 2.30 -5.72
N LEU A 81 12.39 1.98 -4.47
CA LEU A 81 12.49 0.60 -3.99
C LEU A 81 11.17 -0.14 -4.15
N ARG A 82 10.05 0.48 -3.77
CA ARG A 82 8.72 -0.12 -3.91
C ARG A 82 8.41 -0.43 -5.37
N GLN A 83 8.68 0.51 -6.29
CA GLN A 83 8.42 0.31 -7.71
C GLN A 83 9.29 -0.81 -8.28
N SER A 84 10.56 -0.89 -7.88
CA SER A 84 11.43 -2.01 -8.24
C SER A 84 10.93 -3.33 -7.66
N LEU A 85 10.42 -3.35 -6.44
CA LEU A 85 9.86 -4.56 -5.83
C LEU A 85 8.54 -4.99 -6.49
N VAL A 86 7.73 -4.06 -6.97
CA VAL A 86 6.52 -4.37 -7.77
C VAL A 86 6.88 -5.15 -9.03
N VAL A 87 7.98 -4.80 -9.70
CA VAL A 87 8.47 -5.52 -10.89
C VAL A 87 8.87 -6.96 -10.55
N GLU A 88 9.53 -7.18 -9.41
CA GLU A 88 9.86 -8.55 -8.97
C GLU A 88 8.63 -9.34 -8.52
N ALA A 89 7.70 -8.69 -7.79
CA ALA A 89 6.45 -9.33 -7.36
C ALA A 89 5.60 -9.78 -8.57
N ASP A 90 5.60 -9.00 -9.66
CA ASP A 90 4.99 -9.37 -10.94
C ASP A 90 5.65 -10.60 -11.57
N TYR A 91 6.98 -10.60 -11.68
CA TYR A 91 7.74 -11.74 -12.20
C TYR A 91 7.43 -13.03 -11.42
N PHE A 92 7.39 -12.96 -10.08
CA PHE A 92 7.09 -14.10 -9.23
C PHE A 92 5.60 -14.43 -9.13
N ARG A 93 4.71 -13.63 -9.74
CA ARG A 93 3.25 -13.76 -9.71
C ARG A 93 2.68 -13.78 -8.29
N LEU A 94 3.11 -12.83 -7.47
CA LEU A 94 2.67 -12.65 -6.09
C LEU A 94 1.62 -11.54 -6.02
N GLN A 95 0.38 -11.87 -6.41
CA GLN A 95 -0.70 -10.90 -6.55
C GLN A 95 -1.03 -10.18 -5.23
N SER A 96 -0.97 -10.90 -4.11
CA SER A 96 -1.25 -10.32 -2.79
C SER A 96 -0.16 -9.34 -2.40
N LEU A 97 1.11 -9.63 -2.72
CA LEU A 97 2.20 -8.68 -2.56
C LEU A 97 2.06 -7.48 -3.51
N GLN A 98 1.71 -7.68 -4.78
CA GLN A 98 1.45 -6.58 -5.72
C GLN A 98 0.38 -5.64 -5.18
N ASN A 99 -0.72 -6.19 -4.66
CA ASN A 99 -1.81 -5.41 -4.05
C ASN A 99 -1.34 -4.64 -2.81
N MET A 100 -0.45 -5.23 -1.99
CA MET A 100 0.17 -4.59 -0.83
C MET A 100 1.21 -3.51 -1.19
N LEU A 101 1.78 -3.56 -2.40
CA LEU A 101 2.73 -2.56 -2.89
C LEU A 101 2.05 -1.48 -3.75
N ALA A 102 0.88 -1.76 -4.32
CA ALA A 102 0.13 -0.81 -5.15
C ALA A 102 -0.30 0.41 -4.33
N LYS A 103 0.10 1.65 -4.66
CA LYS A 103 -0.34 2.85 -3.92
C LYS A 103 -1.86 2.76 -3.65
N PRO A 104 -2.33 3.00 -2.41
CA PRO A 104 -3.75 3.19 -2.21
C PRO A 104 -4.15 4.39 -3.03
N THR A 105 -4.88 4.15 -4.10
CA THR A 105 -5.38 5.21 -4.94
C THR A 105 -6.57 5.80 -4.21
N PHE A 106 -6.50 7.09 -3.94
CA PHE A 106 -7.70 7.91 -3.82
C PHE A 106 -7.97 8.42 -5.24
N PRO A 107 -8.83 7.75 -6.03
CA PRO A 107 -8.98 8.07 -7.44
C PRO A 107 -9.39 9.55 -7.59
N GLY A 108 -8.67 10.27 -8.46
CA GLY A 108 -8.93 11.70 -8.73
C GLY A 108 -8.13 12.70 -7.87
N THR A 109 -7.29 12.23 -6.93
CA THR A 109 -6.39 13.12 -6.17
C THR A 109 -4.94 12.62 -6.12
N THR A 110 -4.02 13.58 -6.09
CA THR A 110 -2.57 13.41 -5.92
C THR A 110 -2.10 13.92 -4.55
N LEU A 111 -3.04 14.27 -3.65
CA LEU A 111 -2.70 14.72 -2.29
C LEU A 111 -2.47 13.54 -1.34
N LEU A 112 -3.13 12.42 -1.58
CA LEU A 112 -3.12 11.26 -0.70
C LEU A 112 -2.45 10.08 -1.42
N GLU A 113 -1.14 10.17 -1.64
CA GLU A 113 -0.43 9.19 -2.47
C GLU A 113 0.24 8.05 -1.67
N SER A 114 0.27 8.14 -0.34
CA SER A 114 0.96 7.19 0.52
C SER A 114 -0.01 6.23 1.23
N TYR A 115 0.48 5.01 1.51
CA TYR A 115 -0.20 4.05 2.37
C TYR A 115 -0.50 4.59 3.76
N GLN A 116 0.45 5.34 4.30
CA GLN A 116 0.33 5.96 5.62
C GLN A 116 -0.85 6.93 5.68
N HIS A 117 -1.12 7.68 4.59
CA HIS A 117 -2.30 8.54 4.56
C HIS A 117 -3.59 7.71 4.64
N LYS A 118 -3.74 6.65 3.84
CA LYS A 118 -4.97 5.82 3.89
C LYS A 118 -5.12 5.13 5.25
N GLU A 119 -4.07 4.51 5.78
CA GLU A 119 -4.08 3.87 7.09
C GLU A 119 -4.50 4.85 8.19
N LYS A 120 -3.96 6.08 8.17
CA LYS A 120 -4.30 7.10 9.17
C LYS A 120 -5.73 7.61 9.03
N LEU A 121 -6.21 7.86 7.81
CA LEU A 121 -7.61 8.26 7.61
C LEU A 121 -8.58 7.16 8.05
N ASN A 122 -8.24 5.89 7.80
CA ASN A 122 -9.02 4.73 8.24
C ASN A 122 -9.00 4.55 9.76
N GLU A 123 -7.86 4.80 10.40
CA GLU A 123 -7.71 4.84 11.86
C GLU A 123 -8.58 5.94 12.47
N PHE A 124 -8.50 7.17 11.96
CA PHE A 124 -9.32 8.30 12.40
C PHE A 124 -10.82 8.04 12.26
N TYR A 125 -11.23 7.33 11.20
CA TYR A 125 -12.62 6.94 10.99
C TYR A 125 -13.04 5.73 11.86
N GLY A 126 -12.09 4.92 12.32
CA GLY A 126 -12.34 3.73 13.13
C GLY A 126 -12.70 2.46 12.33
N THR A 127 -12.45 2.43 11.02
CA THR A 127 -12.67 1.23 10.17
C THR A 127 -11.43 0.93 9.32
N PRO A 128 -10.68 -0.15 9.59
CA PRO A 128 -9.39 -0.44 8.93
C PRO A 128 -9.45 -0.54 7.40
N ASP A 129 -10.55 -1.07 6.84
CA ASP A 129 -10.72 -1.28 5.41
C ASP A 129 -11.63 -0.23 4.73
N GLN A 130 -11.78 0.94 5.36
CA GLN A 130 -12.61 2.02 4.82
C GLN A 130 -12.20 2.39 3.39
N GLN A 131 -13.20 2.51 2.52
CA GLN A 131 -13.04 3.00 1.16
C GLN A 131 -13.57 4.44 1.06
N TRP A 132 -12.85 5.26 0.32
CA TRP A 132 -13.14 6.69 0.22
C TRP A 132 -13.50 7.05 -1.21
N GLU A 133 -14.55 7.86 -1.36
CA GLU A 133 -14.96 8.42 -2.63
C GLU A 133 -14.62 9.92 -2.67
N LEU A 134 -13.93 10.37 -3.72
CA LEU A 134 -13.67 11.78 -3.94
C LEU A 134 -14.90 12.48 -4.51
N ILE A 135 -15.70 13.09 -3.64
CA ILE A 135 -16.93 13.80 -4.04
C ILE A 135 -16.68 15.22 -4.56
N TYR A 136 -15.59 15.88 -4.14
CA TYR A 136 -15.25 17.25 -4.53
C TYR A 136 -13.74 17.50 -4.50
N LYS A 137 -13.24 18.27 -5.48
CA LYS A 137 -11.87 18.78 -5.53
C LYS A 137 -11.89 20.18 -6.12
N ALA A 138 -11.50 21.19 -5.34
CA ALA A 138 -11.57 22.59 -5.77
C ALA A 138 -10.83 22.88 -7.08
N SER A 139 -9.67 22.25 -7.31
CA SER A 139 -8.90 22.41 -8.55
C SER A 139 -9.55 21.77 -9.79
N ARG A 140 -10.54 20.88 -9.60
CA ARG A 140 -11.32 20.21 -10.65
C ARG A 140 -12.69 20.87 -10.82
N ASP A 141 -13.37 21.13 -9.72
CA ASP A 141 -14.78 21.52 -9.68
C ASP A 141 -14.98 23.04 -9.53
N GLY A 142 -13.93 23.80 -9.20
CA GLY A 142 -13.96 25.23 -8.94
C GLY A 142 -13.89 25.56 -7.44
N TYR A 143 -13.29 26.71 -7.12
CA TYR A 143 -13.01 27.12 -5.73
C TYR A 143 -14.17 27.84 -5.03
N GLU A 144 -15.22 28.24 -5.76
CA GLU A 144 -16.34 28.96 -5.15
C GLU A 144 -17.27 28.03 -4.36
N ALA A 145 -17.85 28.56 -3.27
CA ALA A 145 -18.77 27.82 -2.40
C ALA A 145 -19.93 27.15 -3.15
N LYS A 146 -20.45 27.76 -4.22
CA LYS A 146 -21.52 27.19 -5.05
C LYS A 146 -21.15 25.82 -5.64
N HIS A 147 -19.89 25.62 -6.03
CA HIS A 147 -19.43 24.36 -6.61
C HIS A 147 -19.29 23.28 -5.53
N PHE A 148 -18.76 23.67 -4.36
CA PHE A 148 -18.72 22.79 -3.20
C PHE A 148 -20.12 22.33 -2.81
N HIS A 149 -21.06 23.26 -2.64
CA HIS A 149 -22.45 22.93 -2.27
C HIS A 149 -23.17 22.08 -3.32
N ALA A 150 -22.93 22.33 -4.62
CA ALA A 150 -23.51 21.52 -5.69
C ALA A 150 -23.07 20.04 -5.65
N LYS A 151 -21.88 19.75 -5.09
CA LYS A 151 -21.33 18.39 -4.99
C LYS A 151 -21.53 17.75 -3.62
N CYS A 152 -21.40 18.54 -2.55
CA CYS A 152 -21.30 18.04 -1.18
C CYS A 152 -22.60 18.13 -0.38
N ASN A 153 -23.58 18.95 -0.78
CA ASN A 153 -24.84 19.05 -0.03
C ASN A 153 -25.51 17.67 0.13
N GLY A 154 -25.95 17.36 1.35
CA GLY A 154 -26.54 16.06 1.71
C GLY A 154 -25.53 14.92 1.85
N LYS A 155 -24.22 15.15 1.67
CA LYS A 155 -23.16 14.15 1.86
C LYS A 155 -22.58 14.24 3.27
N GLY A 156 -22.39 13.10 3.92
CA GLY A 156 -21.84 12.93 5.27
C GLY A 156 -21.88 11.44 5.67
N PRO A 157 -20.96 10.93 6.51
CA PRO A 157 -19.77 11.61 7.04
C PRO A 157 -18.74 11.94 5.95
N THR A 158 -17.93 12.98 6.14
CA THR A 158 -16.88 13.38 5.18
C THR A 158 -15.57 13.75 5.86
N MET A 159 -14.46 13.42 5.22
CA MET A 159 -13.15 14.02 5.49
C MET A 159 -12.82 15.08 4.45
N THR A 160 -12.42 16.26 4.91
CA THR A 160 -11.94 17.35 4.06
C THR A 160 -10.44 17.45 4.21
N ILE A 161 -9.73 17.46 3.08
CA ILE A 161 -8.27 17.52 3.02
C ILE A 161 -7.86 18.83 2.35
N LEU A 162 -6.94 19.54 2.99
CA LEU A 162 -6.37 20.81 2.55
C LEU A 162 -4.86 20.62 2.41
N GLN A 163 -4.29 21.21 1.34
CA GLN A 163 -2.86 21.33 1.17
C GLN A 163 -2.48 22.82 1.22
N SER A 164 -1.54 23.19 2.08
CA SER A 164 -0.97 24.54 2.08
C SER A 164 -0.03 24.77 0.89
N THR A 165 0.36 26.02 0.66
CA THR A 165 1.42 26.38 -0.31
C THR A 165 2.74 25.66 -0.01
N ASP A 166 3.02 25.47 1.28
CA ASP A 166 4.23 24.79 1.80
C ASP A 166 4.09 23.27 1.86
N LYS A 167 3.09 22.70 1.17
CA LYS A 167 2.87 21.25 1.04
C LYS A 167 2.46 20.52 2.31
N PHE A 168 2.08 21.22 3.38
CA PHE A 168 1.49 20.62 4.56
C PHE A 168 0.07 20.12 4.28
N LEU A 169 -0.27 18.96 4.83
CA LEU A 169 -1.56 18.30 4.67
C LEU A 169 -2.28 18.25 6.00
N PHE A 170 -3.49 18.79 6.03
CA PHE A 170 -4.34 18.83 7.22
C PHE A 170 -5.80 18.88 6.80
N GLY A 171 -6.70 18.76 7.76
CA GLY A 171 -8.09 18.59 7.43
C GLY A 171 -9.02 18.57 8.62
N GLY A 172 -10.25 18.19 8.33
CA GLY A 172 -11.28 17.99 9.33
C GLY A 172 -12.25 16.89 8.92
N TYR A 173 -12.81 16.27 9.94
CA TYR A 173 -13.87 15.28 9.81
C TYR A 173 -15.17 15.81 10.39
N THR A 174 -16.28 15.45 9.76
CA THR A 174 -17.62 15.66 10.32
C THR A 174 -18.55 14.53 9.92
N THR A 175 -19.43 14.15 10.85
CA THR A 175 -20.55 13.23 10.62
C THR A 175 -21.77 13.94 10.04
N VAL A 176 -21.82 15.26 10.16
CA VAL A 176 -23.00 16.06 9.81
C VAL A 176 -23.01 16.35 8.30
N PRO A 177 -24.11 16.04 7.59
CA PRO A 177 -24.20 16.34 6.18
C PRO A 177 -24.14 17.83 5.85
N TRP A 178 -23.40 18.16 4.79
CA TRP A 178 -23.29 19.53 4.30
C TRP A 178 -24.64 20.08 3.82
N SER A 179 -24.83 21.38 3.98
CA SER A 179 -26.06 22.07 3.58
C SER A 179 -25.74 23.51 3.22
N SER A 180 -26.49 24.08 2.28
CA SER A 180 -26.47 25.53 2.00
C SER A 180 -27.21 26.36 3.05
N VAL A 181 -27.88 25.73 4.02
CA VAL A 181 -28.52 26.43 5.14
C VAL A 181 -27.43 26.98 6.06
N VAL A 182 -27.31 28.30 6.12
CA VAL A 182 -26.37 29.01 6.98
C VAL A 182 -26.84 28.87 8.43
N SER A 183 -26.29 27.87 9.12
CA SER A 183 -26.58 27.58 10.52
C SER A 183 -25.39 26.89 11.17
N VAL A 184 -25.17 27.14 12.46
CA VAL A 184 -24.18 26.39 13.23
C VAL A 184 -24.77 25.02 13.53
N LYS A 185 -24.01 23.96 13.23
CA LYS A 185 -24.37 22.59 13.56
C LYS A 185 -23.41 22.04 14.60
N ARG A 186 -23.94 21.33 15.59
CA ARG A 186 -23.14 20.66 16.62
C ARG A 186 -22.81 19.25 16.14
N ASP A 187 -21.54 18.90 16.14
CA ASP A 187 -21.04 17.56 15.84
C ASP A 187 -20.01 17.15 16.90
N PRO A 188 -20.41 16.37 17.93
CA PRO A 188 -19.49 15.91 18.97
C PRO A 188 -18.39 14.98 18.46
N GLN A 189 -18.53 14.44 17.25
CA GLN A 189 -17.55 13.55 16.61
C GLN A 189 -16.67 14.30 15.60
N ALA A 190 -16.88 15.60 15.40
CA ALA A 190 -16.01 16.39 14.54
C ALA A 190 -14.65 16.62 15.19
N PHE A 191 -13.60 16.54 14.38
CA PHE A 191 -12.23 16.83 14.80
C PHE A 191 -11.44 17.43 13.62
N LEU A 192 -10.38 18.14 13.96
CA LEU A 192 -9.34 18.56 13.02
C LEU A 192 -8.16 17.61 13.15
N PHE A 193 -7.43 17.44 12.04
CA PHE A 193 -6.24 16.60 12.03
C PHE A 193 -5.15 17.19 11.14
N THR A 194 -3.92 16.72 11.35
CA THR A 194 -2.78 16.94 10.45
C THR A 194 -2.22 15.59 9.99
N LEU A 195 -1.81 15.53 8.71
CA LEU A 195 -1.09 14.40 8.13
C LEU A 195 0.39 14.74 7.89
N ILE A 196 0.68 15.99 7.51
CA ILE A 196 2.03 16.53 7.30
C ILE A 196 2.04 17.96 7.85
N ASN A 197 3.01 18.29 8.70
CA ASN A 197 3.13 19.59 9.37
C ASN A 197 4.59 20.07 9.41
N PRO A 198 4.84 21.37 9.65
CA PRO A 198 6.20 21.96 9.67
C PRO A 198 7.10 21.50 10.82
N HIS A 199 6.58 20.70 11.74
CA HIS A 199 7.28 20.31 12.97
C HIS A 199 7.61 18.82 13.01
N ASP A 200 7.44 18.11 11.89
CA ASP A 200 7.66 16.66 11.77
C ASP A 200 6.89 15.85 12.84
N ILE A 201 5.79 16.39 13.34
CA ILE A 201 4.93 15.71 14.32
C ILE A 201 4.18 14.59 13.58
N PRO A 202 4.05 13.38 14.16
CA PRO A 202 3.23 12.33 13.57
C PRO A 202 1.80 12.80 13.30
N PRO A 203 1.07 12.17 12.36
CA PRO A 203 -0.32 12.51 12.12
C PRO A 203 -1.16 12.44 13.40
N THR A 204 -1.89 13.50 13.71
CA THR A 204 -2.70 13.70 14.93
C THR A 204 -4.03 14.34 14.60
#